data_AF-A0A1V1PKC3-F1
#
_entry.id   AF-A0A1V1PKC3-F1
#
_cell.length_a   1.000
_cell.length_b   1.000
_cell.length_c   1.000
_cell.angle_alpha   90.00
_cell.angle_beta   90.00
_cell.angle_gamma   90.00
#
_symmetry.space_group_name_H-M   'P 1'
#
loop_
_entity.id
_entity.type
_entity.pdbx_description
1 polymer ?
#
loop_
_entity_poly.entity_id
_entity_poly.type
_entity_poly.pdbx_seq_one_letter_code
_entity_poly.pdbx_strand_id
1 'polypeptide(L)'
;MKSTCEIDLDEDGRGALSAASLLSHLCVDATTHQGQKQVALARYNRSIARIGEKTARAAKKLEDCIREETSKGLDHLGAPRDEELIDALELALYAAAEHTDDLKFIARELAGIRGDNPDKAAERLERALKPVRHRVSMITNKIKHAQWRLALVRQGFILGDVPLVLHGLVLTSVSAERVGLESLPPDGARVIAIPSLLWSVLEFLVLASEALTAYLDPTGAEKAAMAPVAVAPLAAAIVAVARLPLYAFEEEHTHQRLRVLIVVASEAANEKLRSDLYGSISQKWDRQASGAAGGFRFAVQGDGVSRTFDFPTLKNVSLLHWD
;
A
#
# COMPACT_ATOMS: atom_id res chain seq x y z
N MET A 1 -1.42 -13.15 -16.86
CA MET A 1 -2.28 -13.64 -15.76
C MET A 1 -2.02 -12.74 -14.56
N LYS A 2 -3.05 -12.15 -13.93
CA LYS A 2 -2.84 -11.28 -12.75
C LYS A 2 -2.37 -12.15 -11.57
N SER A 3 -1.39 -11.69 -10.78
CA SER A 3 -1.09 -12.36 -9.50
C SER A 3 -2.35 -12.31 -8.63
N THR A 4 -2.64 -13.41 -7.92
CA THR A 4 -3.80 -13.50 -7.03
C THR A 4 -3.31 -13.60 -5.60
N CYS A 5 -3.77 -12.68 -4.77
CA CYS A 5 -3.52 -12.60 -3.34
C CYS A 5 -4.79 -13.06 -2.62
N GLU A 6 -4.77 -14.26 -2.05
CA GLU A 6 -5.90 -14.80 -1.29
C GLU A 6 -5.63 -14.61 0.20
N ILE A 7 -6.58 -13.98 0.90
CA ILE A 7 -6.54 -13.82 2.36
C ILE A 7 -7.86 -14.31 2.91
N ASP A 8 -7.76 -15.27 3.82
CA ASP A 8 -8.87 -15.72 4.63
C ASP A 8 -8.88 -14.94 5.95
N LEU A 9 -10.03 -14.32 6.26
CA LEU A 9 -10.22 -13.45 7.41
C LEU A 9 -10.75 -14.18 8.66
N ASP A 10 -11.01 -15.48 8.56
CA ASP A 10 -11.40 -16.31 9.69
C ASP A 10 -10.21 -16.61 10.62
N GLU A 11 -10.47 -17.14 11.82
CA GLU A 11 -9.46 -17.30 12.88
C GLU A 11 -8.30 -18.23 12.46
N ASP A 12 -8.59 -19.23 11.63
CA ASP A 12 -7.61 -20.15 11.03
C ASP A 12 -7.18 -19.73 9.62
N GLY A 13 -7.50 -18.50 9.23
CA GLY A 13 -7.34 -17.99 7.88
C GLY A 13 -5.91 -18.02 7.38
N ARG A 14 -5.73 -18.52 6.17
CA ARG A 14 -4.45 -18.64 5.47
C ARG A 14 -4.04 -17.31 4.83
N GLY A 15 -2.74 -16.99 4.91
CA GLY A 15 -2.17 -15.74 4.40
C GLY A 15 -1.57 -15.85 3.00
N ALA A 16 -1.54 -14.72 2.27
CA ALA A 16 -1.05 -14.63 0.90
C ALA A 16 0.49 -14.62 0.72
N LEU A 17 1.26 -14.58 1.80
CA LEU A 17 2.71 -14.39 1.73
C LEU A 17 3.46 -15.71 1.59
N SER A 18 3.66 -16.12 0.34
CA SER A 18 4.38 -17.36 0.01
C SER A 18 5.77 -17.47 0.66
N ALA A 19 6.50 -16.36 0.80
CA ALA A 19 7.81 -16.40 1.46
C ALA A 19 7.73 -16.60 2.98
N ALA A 20 6.64 -16.16 3.63
CA ALA A 20 6.42 -16.40 5.07
C ALA A 20 6.33 -17.91 5.31
N SER A 21 5.54 -18.57 4.47
CA SER A 21 5.38 -20.01 4.49
C SER A 21 6.75 -20.66 4.27
N LEU A 22 7.44 -20.32 3.17
CA LEU A 22 8.73 -20.92 2.78
C LEU A 22 9.79 -20.82 3.89
N LEU A 23 9.97 -19.63 4.45
CA LEU A 23 10.94 -19.40 5.52
C LEU A 23 10.58 -20.16 6.80
N SER A 24 9.29 -20.27 7.15
CA SER A 24 8.84 -21.07 8.29
C SER A 24 9.19 -22.54 8.11
N HIS A 25 8.96 -23.12 6.93
CA HIS A 25 9.29 -24.51 6.65
C HIS A 25 10.79 -24.78 6.71
N LEU A 26 11.60 -23.90 6.12
CA LEU A 26 13.06 -24.01 6.14
C LEU A 26 13.64 -24.04 7.58
N CYS A 27 12.94 -23.45 8.56
CA CYS A 27 13.34 -23.39 9.97
C CYS A 27 13.02 -24.65 10.79
N VAL A 28 12.17 -25.55 10.29
CA VAL A 28 11.74 -26.77 11.01
C VAL A 28 12.87 -27.81 11.05
N ASP A 29 13.76 -27.81 10.06
CA ASP A 29 14.87 -28.77 10.00
C ASP A 29 15.99 -28.41 10.98
N ALA A 30 16.25 -29.30 11.94
CA ALA A 30 17.39 -29.26 12.86
C ALA A 30 18.70 -29.44 12.07
N THR A 31 19.20 -28.33 11.53
CA THR A 31 20.42 -28.25 10.72
C THR A 31 21.41 -27.32 11.39
N THR A 32 22.70 -27.45 11.09
CA THR A 32 23.79 -26.60 11.60
C THR A 32 23.55 -25.09 11.36
N HIS A 33 22.67 -24.76 10.41
CA HIS A 33 22.32 -23.40 10.00
C HIS A 33 20.99 -22.88 10.57
N GLN A 34 20.37 -23.58 11.53
CA GLN A 34 19.05 -23.24 12.06
C GLN A 34 18.97 -21.80 12.60
N GLY A 35 20.04 -21.30 13.24
CA GLY A 35 20.07 -19.93 13.76
C GLY A 35 19.94 -18.85 12.67
N GLN A 36 20.62 -19.01 11.54
CA GLN A 36 20.56 -18.06 10.42
C GLN A 36 19.18 -18.07 9.76
N LYS A 37 18.59 -19.25 9.59
CA LYS A 37 17.22 -19.40 9.05
C LYS A 37 16.18 -18.75 9.97
N GLN A 38 16.30 -18.92 11.28
CA GLN A 38 15.44 -18.27 12.27
C GLN A 38 15.58 -16.74 12.23
N VAL A 39 16.80 -16.21 12.08
CA VAL A 39 17.04 -14.76 11.93
C VAL A 39 16.38 -14.22 10.66
N ALA A 40 16.48 -14.95 9.54
CA ALA A 40 15.84 -14.57 8.28
C ALA A 40 14.31 -14.52 8.42
N LEU A 41 13.69 -15.55 9.00
CA LEU A 41 12.24 -15.59 9.27
C LEU A 41 11.81 -14.46 10.22
N ALA A 42 12.53 -14.27 11.33
CA ALA A 42 12.22 -13.22 12.30
C ALA A 42 12.30 -11.83 11.67
N ARG A 43 13.30 -11.58 10.82
CA ARG A 43 13.44 -10.32 10.09
C ARG A 43 12.29 -10.11 9.10
N TYR A 44 11.93 -11.15 8.35
CA TYR A 44 10.82 -11.10 7.40
C TYR A 44 9.50 -10.77 8.12
N ASN A 45 9.18 -11.49 9.20
CA ASN A 45 7.96 -11.29 9.99
C ASN A 45 7.90 -9.88 10.62
N ARG A 46 9.02 -9.38 11.15
CA ARG A 46 9.11 -8.01 11.69
C ARG A 46 8.85 -6.96 10.60
N SER A 47 9.38 -7.18 9.41
CA SER A 47 9.21 -6.28 8.28
C SER A 47 7.75 -6.23 7.82
N ILE A 48 7.08 -7.38 7.72
CA ILE A 48 5.65 -7.47 7.42
C ILE A 48 4.81 -6.79 8.50
N ALA A 49 5.09 -7.06 9.78
CA ALA A 49 4.37 -6.44 10.89
C ALA A 49 4.47 -4.92 10.83
N ARG A 50 5.68 -4.40 10.60
CA ARG A 50 5.92 -2.96 10.43
C ARG A 50 5.10 -2.38 9.28
N ILE A 51 5.12 -2.99 8.09
CA ILE A 51 4.31 -2.50 6.95
C ILE A 51 2.82 -2.57 7.27
N GLY A 52 2.34 -3.70 7.78
CA GLY A 52 0.93 -3.94 8.08
C GLY A 52 0.37 -2.93 9.08
N GLU A 53 1.07 -2.72 10.20
CA GLU A 53 0.67 -1.76 11.23
C GLU A 53 0.64 -0.32 10.72
N LYS A 54 1.65 0.12 9.97
CA LYS A 54 1.70 1.49 9.45
C LYS A 54 0.64 1.72 8.37
N THR A 55 0.43 0.75 7.49
CA THR A 55 -0.60 0.82 6.44
C THR A 55 -2.00 0.84 7.05
N ALA A 56 -2.29 -0.04 8.02
CA ALA A 56 -3.57 -0.07 8.73
C ALA A 56 -3.84 1.25 9.48
N ARG A 57 -2.81 1.84 10.10
CA ARG A 57 -2.91 3.14 10.76
C ARG A 57 -3.25 4.26 9.77
N ALA A 58 -2.58 4.30 8.63
CA ALA A 58 -2.84 5.30 7.58
C ALA A 58 -4.27 5.16 7.02
N ALA A 59 -4.69 3.92 6.74
CA ALA A 59 -6.05 3.63 6.30
C ALA A 59 -7.10 4.09 7.31
N LYS A 60 -6.91 3.77 8.60
CA LYS A 60 -7.82 4.21 9.67
C LYS A 60 -7.91 5.73 9.77
N LYS A 61 -6.77 6.44 9.70
CA LYS A 61 -6.78 7.91 9.72
C LYS A 61 -7.54 8.51 8.53
N LEU A 62 -7.36 7.93 7.34
CA LEU A 62 -8.12 8.34 6.17
C LEU A 62 -9.62 8.07 6.36
N GLU A 63 -9.99 6.90 6.88
CA GLU A 63 -11.37 6.54 7.19
C GLU A 63 -12.03 7.57 8.14
N ASP A 64 -11.30 7.95 9.20
CA ASP A 64 -11.75 8.98 10.14
C ASP A 64 -11.91 10.35 9.47
N CYS A 65 -10.97 10.75 8.59
CA CYS A 65 -11.07 11.99 7.81
C CYS A 65 -12.28 11.99 6.87
N ILE A 66 -12.54 10.90 6.15
CA ILE A 66 -13.69 10.78 5.23
C ILE A 66 -14.99 10.94 6.01
N ARG A 67 -15.13 10.28 7.18
CA ARG A 67 -16.33 10.40 8.01
C ARG A 67 -16.57 11.81 8.49
N GLU A 68 -15.53 12.44 9.04
CA GLU A 68 -15.61 13.79 9.58
C GLU A 68 -16.00 14.79 8.48
N GLU A 69 -15.36 14.74 7.33
CA GLU A 69 -15.60 15.68 6.22
C GLU A 69 -16.96 15.45 5.56
N THR A 70 -17.37 14.19 5.38
CA THR A 70 -18.70 13.86 4.85
C THR A 70 -19.81 14.37 5.78
N SER A 71 -19.61 14.31 7.10
CA SER A 71 -20.58 14.82 8.08
C SER A 71 -20.71 16.35 8.11
N LYS A 72 -19.66 17.09 7.73
CA LYS A 72 -19.64 18.56 7.70
C LYS A 72 -20.19 19.14 6.40
N GLY A 73 -20.34 18.32 5.36
CA GLY A 73 -20.83 18.74 4.05
C GLY A 73 -19.72 19.21 3.11
N LEU A 74 -20.02 19.21 1.80
CA LEU A 74 -19.03 19.40 0.72
C LEU A 74 -18.43 20.81 0.64
N ASP A 75 -19.02 21.79 1.32
CA ASP A 75 -18.53 23.18 1.37
C ASP A 75 -17.42 23.37 2.43
N HIS A 76 -17.25 22.40 3.33
CA HIS A 76 -16.28 22.43 4.43
C HIS A 76 -15.17 21.39 4.24
N LEU A 77 -14.50 21.44 3.08
CA LEU A 77 -13.35 20.60 2.81
C LEU A 77 -12.18 21.00 3.71
N GLY A 78 -11.56 20.04 4.40
CA GLY A 78 -10.31 20.16 5.16
C GLY A 78 -10.47 20.19 6.69
N ALA A 79 -9.46 19.66 7.38
CA ALA A 79 -9.55 19.29 8.80
C ALA A 79 -8.24 19.56 9.57
N PRO A 80 -8.30 19.66 10.92
CA PRO A 80 -7.15 19.86 11.81
C PRO A 80 -6.16 18.68 11.91
N ARG A 81 -6.28 17.66 11.05
CA ARG A 81 -5.50 16.40 11.11
C ARG A 81 -4.75 16.05 9.83
N ASP A 82 -4.59 17.01 8.92
CA ASP A 82 -3.87 16.82 7.66
C ASP A 82 -2.44 16.31 7.90
N GLU A 83 -1.75 16.90 8.87
CA GLU A 83 -0.39 16.51 9.28
C GLU A 83 -0.37 15.06 9.79
N GLU A 84 -1.33 14.66 10.63
CA GLU A 84 -1.37 13.30 11.15
C GLU A 84 -1.61 12.24 10.06
N LEU A 85 -2.42 12.56 9.05
CA LEU A 85 -2.66 11.68 7.91
C LEU A 85 -1.41 11.59 7.04
N ILE A 86 -0.78 12.72 6.74
CA ILE A 86 0.47 12.78 5.98
C ILE A 86 1.56 11.96 6.69
N ASP A 87 1.77 12.16 7.99
CA ASP A 87 2.75 11.41 8.79
C ASP A 87 2.50 9.89 8.73
N ALA A 88 1.23 9.47 8.82
CA ALA A 88 0.90 8.05 8.74
C ALA A 88 1.19 7.47 7.35
N LEU A 89 0.93 8.23 6.28
CA LEU A 89 1.25 7.83 4.90
C LEU A 89 2.76 7.75 4.66
N GLU A 90 3.53 8.72 5.15
CA GLU A 90 4.99 8.69 5.08
C GLU A 90 5.56 7.48 5.81
N LEU A 91 5.07 7.19 7.01
CA LEU A 91 5.50 6.02 7.78
C LEU A 91 5.19 4.70 7.06
N ALA A 92 4.04 4.59 6.39
CA ALA A 92 3.70 3.41 5.59
C ALA A 92 4.64 3.25 4.39
N LEU A 93 4.92 4.35 3.69
CA LEU A 93 5.87 4.39 2.58
C LEU A 93 7.28 4.02 3.01
N TYR A 94 7.79 4.59 4.11
CA TYR A 94 9.11 4.27 4.64
C TYR A 94 9.23 2.82 5.08
N ALA A 95 8.22 2.29 5.77
CA ALA A 95 8.19 0.88 6.17
C ALA A 95 8.29 -0.06 4.95
N ALA A 96 7.60 0.29 3.86
CA ALA A 96 7.64 -0.45 2.61
C ALA A 96 9.00 -0.32 1.89
N ALA A 97 9.62 0.87 1.87
CA ALA A 97 10.96 1.04 1.31
C ALA A 97 12.02 0.21 2.08
N GLU A 98 12.00 0.26 3.42
CA GLU A 98 12.90 -0.50 4.30
C GLU A 98 12.78 -2.01 4.12
N HIS A 99 11.60 -2.52 3.72
CA HIS A 99 11.41 -3.94 3.44
C HIS A 99 12.34 -4.43 2.33
N THR A 100 12.67 -3.59 1.35
CA THR A 100 13.63 -3.98 0.30
C THR A 100 15.00 -4.28 0.89
N ASP A 101 15.44 -3.51 1.88
CA ASP A 101 16.74 -3.73 2.53
C ASP A 101 16.71 -4.97 3.44
N ASP A 102 15.59 -5.21 4.12
CA ASP A 102 15.37 -6.44 4.89
C ASP A 102 15.42 -7.69 4.01
N LEU A 103 14.82 -7.64 2.81
CA LEU A 103 14.85 -8.74 1.85
C LEU A 103 16.27 -9.00 1.31
N LYS A 104 17.03 -7.95 0.99
CA LYS A 104 18.44 -8.09 0.61
C LYS A 104 19.27 -8.74 1.71
N PHE A 105 19.02 -8.36 2.96
CA PHE A 105 19.69 -8.96 4.11
C PHE A 105 19.36 -10.45 4.23
N ILE A 106 18.08 -10.83 4.12
CA ILE A 106 17.64 -12.23 4.09
C ILE A 106 18.36 -13.01 2.99
N ALA A 107 18.45 -12.45 1.78
CA ALA A 107 19.14 -13.09 0.66
C ALA A 107 20.63 -13.32 0.94
N ARG A 108 21.33 -12.34 1.55
CA ARG A 108 22.74 -12.47 1.94
C ARG A 108 22.97 -13.57 2.97
N GLU A 109 22.18 -13.55 4.05
CA GLU A 109 22.30 -14.54 5.13
C GLU A 109 22.08 -15.97 4.60
N LEU A 110 21.06 -16.16 3.75
CA LEU A 110 20.74 -17.48 3.22
C LEU A 110 21.67 -17.91 2.07
N ALA A 111 22.34 -16.98 1.39
CA ALA A 111 23.34 -17.31 0.37
C ALA A 111 24.54 -18.05 0.96
N GLY A 112 24.99 -17.65 2.16
CA GLY A 112 26.07 -18.32 2.87
C GLY A 112 25.78 -19.79 3.16
N ILE A 113 24.52 -20.14 3.43
CA ILE A 113 24.07 -21.53 3.64
C ILE A 113 24.09 -22.33 2.33
N ARG A 114 23.81 -21.67 1.21
CA ARG A 114 23.73 -22.31 -0.13
C ARG A 114 25.07 -22.37 -0.84
N GLY A 115 26.16 -21.90 -0.20
CA GLY A 115 27.47 -21.79 -0.84
C GLY A 115 27.53 -20.76 -1.97
N ASP A 116 26.59 -19.83 -2.01
CA ASP A 116 26.52 -18.76 -3.00
C ASP A 116 27.18 -17.47 -2.49
N ASN A 117 27.60 -16.60 -3.40
CA ASN A 117 28.16 -15.30 -3.04
C ASN A 117 27.03 -14.37 -2.51
N PRO A 118 27.12 -13.86 -1.26
CA PRO A 118 26.05 -13.07 -0.65
C PRO A 118 25.67 -11.81 -1.44
N ASP A 119 26.64 -11.11 -2.01
CA ASP A 119 26.37 -9.87 -2.74
C ASP A 119 25.71 -10.14 -4.08
N LYS A 120 26.16 -11.18 -4.81
CA LYS A 120 25.48 -11.61 -6.04
C LYS A 120 24.05 -12.08 -5.77
N ALA A 121 23.82 -12.77 -4.66
CA ALA A 121 22.49 -13.14 -4.19
C ALA A 121 21.59 -11.92 -3.96
N ALA A 122 22.08 -10.92 -3.21
CA ALA A 122 21.35 -9.69 -2.94
C ALA A 122 21.04 -8.91 -4.23
N GLU A 123 22.00 -8.81 -5.16
CA GLU A 123 21.81 -8.17 -6.45
C GLU A 123 20.75 -8.87 -7.31
N ARG A 124 20.72 -10.21 -7.32
CA ARG A 124 19.71 -10.96 -8.07
C ARG A 124 18.31 -10.69 -7.53
N LEU A 125 18.13 -10.72 -6.22
CA LEU A 125 16.85 -10.38 -5.60
C LEU A 125 16.47 -8.91 -5.86
N GLU A 126 17.43 -7.99 -5.77
CA GLU A 126 17.19 -6.58 -6.09
C GLU A 126 16.70 -6.36 -7.53
N ARG A 127 17.27 -7.07 -8.50
CA ARG A 127 16.80 -7.02 -9.89
C ARG A 127 15.37 -7.56 -10.02
N ALA A 128 15.03 -8.62 -9.31
CA ALA A 128 13.67 -9.17 -9.26
C ALA A 128 12.68 -8.20 -8.59
N LEU A 129 13.11 -7.43 -7.59
CA LEU A 129 12.28 -6.44 -6.90
C LEU A 129 12.11 -5.12 -7.68
N LYS A 130 12.97 -4.83 -8.66
CA LYS A 130 12.97 -3.55 -9.39
C LYS A 130 11.61 -3.21 -10.04
N PRO A 131 10.90 -4.14 -10.71
CA PRO A 131 9.60 -3.83 -11.32
C PRO A 131 8.52 -3.50 -10.29
N VAL A 132 8.58 -4.12 -9.09
CA VAL A 132 7.51 -4.07 -8.10
C VAL A 132 7.70 -2.95 -7.08
N ARG A 133 8.95 -2.53 -6.83
CA ARG A 133 9.27 -1.46 -5.87
C ARG A 133 9.19 -0.05 -6.46
N HIS A 134 9.02 0.09 -7.78
CA HIS A 134 9.29 1.36 -8.48
C HIS A 134 8.51 2.55 -7.90
N ARG A 135 7.18 2.41 -7.70
CA ARG A 135 6.35 3.49 -7.15
C ARG A 135 6.72 3.84 -5.70
N VAL A 136 6.75 2.85 -4.81
CA VAL A 136 7.09 3.04 -3.38
C VAL A 136 8.48 3.63 -3.20
N SER A 137 9.51 3.01 -3.81
CA SER A 137 10.90 3.47 -3.68
C SER A 137 11.12 4.86 -4.26
N MET A 138 10.46 5.20 -5.38
CA MET A 138 10.57 6.53 -5.97
C MET A 138 10.00 7.60 -5.04
N ILE A 139 8.77 7.41 -4.55
CA ILE A 139 8.13 8.36 -3.64
C ILE A 139 9.00 8.54 -2.40
N THR A 140 9.46 7.45 -1.76
CA THR A 140 10.30 7.55 -0.56
C THR A 140 11.65 8.20 -0.83
N ASN A 141 12.31 7.90 -1.94
CA ASN A 141 13.61 8.49 -2.26
C ASN A 141 13.47 9.99 -2.52
N LYS A 142 12.38 10.42 -3.15
CA LYS A 142 12.09 11.83 -3.38
C LYS A 142 11.81 12.59 -2.09
N ILE A 143 11.02 12.01 -1.18
CA ILE A 143 10.79 12.62 0.13
C ILE A 143 12.10 12.68 0.94
N LYS A 144 12.84 11.56 1.04
CA LYS A 144 14.07 11.47 1.86
C LYS A 144 15.23 12.32 1.33
N HIS A 145 15.47 12.33 0.02
CA HIS A 145 16.71 12.88 -0.55
C HIS A 145 16.50 14.16 -1.35
N ALA A 146 15.33 14.35 -1.97
CA ALA A 146 15.02 15.56 -2.72
C ALA A 146 14.22 16.59 -1.91
N GLN A 147 13.98 16.31 -0.62
CA GLN A 147 13.19 17.15 0.29
C GLN A 147 11.80 17.49 -0.25
N TRP A 148 11.24 16.60 -1.07
CA TRP A 148 9.87 16.74 -1.56
C TRP A 148 8.88 16.52 -0.42
N ARG A 149 7.74 17.21 -0.47
CA ARG A 149 6.71 17.14 0.57
C ARG A 149 5.46 16.51 0.01
N LEU A 150 4.81 15.70 0.84
CA LEU A 150 3.45 15.25 0.58
C LEU A 150 2.47 16.40 0.85
N ALA A 151 1.50 16.58 -0.03
CA ALA A 151 0.39 17.49 0.19
C ALA A 151 -0.93 16.83 -0.20
N LEU A 152 -2.00 17.18 0.54
CA LEU A 152 -3.32 16.59 0.35
C LEU A 152 -4.13 17.38 -0.67
N VAL A 153 -4.83 16.65 -1.52
CA VAL A 153 -5.85 17.15 -2.44
C VAL A 153 -7.18 16.55 -2.04
N ARG A 154 -8.24 17.36 -2.07
CA ARG A 154 -9.60 16.94 -1.77
C ARG A 154 -10.54 17.39 -2.87
N GLN A 155 -11.40 16.47 -3.29
CA GLN A 155 -12.46 16.71 -4.25
C GLN A 155 -13.77 16.32 -3.60
N GLY A 156 -14.62 17.30 -3.31
CA GLY A 156 -16.02 17.04 -3.03
C GLY A 156 -16.66 16.41 -4.26
N PHE A 157 -17.48 15.39 -4.05
CA PHE A 157 -18.09 14.62 -5.12
C PHE A 157 -19.49 14.19 -4.69
N ILE A 158 -20.42 14.21 -5.63
CA ILE A 158 -21.78 13.74 -5.41
C ILE A 158 -22.02 12.60 -6.40
N LEU A 159 -22.50 11.46 -5.92
CA LEU A 159 -22.88 10.33 -6.77
C LEU A 159 -24.33 9.93 -6.46
N GLY A 160 -25.23 10.21 -7.40
CA GLY A 160 -26.67 10.22 -7.11
C GLY A 160 -26.99 11.34 -6.11
N ASP A 161 -27.54 10.97 -4.95
CA ASP A 161 -27.83 11.91 -3.85
C ASP A 161 -26.83 11.79 -2.68
N VAL A 162 -25.75 11.03 -2.86
CA VAL A 162 -24.78 10.77 -1.79
C VAL A 162 -23.59 11.73 -1.93
N PRO A 163 -23.39 12.67 -0.98
CA PRO A 163 -22.18 13.47 -0.93
C PRO A 163 -21.02 12.66 -0.35
N LEU A 164 -19.82 12.87 -0.89
CA LEU A 164 -18.58 12.29 -0.39
C LEU A 164 -17.38 13.19 -0.70
N VAL A 165 -16.29 12.98 0.03
CA VAL A 165 -15.01 13.64 -0.23
C VAL A 165 -13.99 12.60 -0.66
N LEU A 166 -13.39 12.83 -1.82
CA LEU A 166 -12.30 12.03 -2.37
C LEU A 166 -10.96 12.66 -2.00
N HIS A 167 -10.04 11.85 -1.50
CA HIS A 167 -8.72 12.27 -1.01
C HIS A 167 -7.62 11.78 -1.94
N GLY A 168 -6.86 12.74 -2.43
CA GLY A 168 -5.65 12.54 -3.21
C GLY A 168 -4.40 13.03 -2.50
N LEU A 169 -3.28 12.62 -3.04
CA LEU A 169 -1.95 13.01 -2.61
C LEU A 169 -1.17 13.54 -3.82
N VAL A 170 -0.39 14.59 -3.59
CA VAL A 170 0.59 15.10 -4.55
C VAL A 170 1.97 15.15 -3.90
N LEU A 171 3.01 15.02 -4.74
CA LEU A 171 4.36 15.37 -4.36
C LEU A 171 4.64 16.81 -4.79
N THR A 172 5.12 17.61 -3.84
CA THR A 172 5.52 18.99 -4.08
C THR A 172 7.03 19.14 -3.93
N SER A 173 7.63 19.94 -4.80
CA SER A 173 9.03 20.34 -4.73
C SER A 173 9.15 21.85 -4.60
N VAL A 174 10.25 22.33 -4.03
CA VAL A 174 10.54 23.77 -3.93
C VAL A 174 11.76 24.07 -4.78
N SER A 175 11.61 25.00 -5.74
CA SER A 175 12.72 25.47 -6.57
C SER A 175 12.56 26.95 -6.89
N ALA A 176 13.60 27.77 -6.65
CA ALA A 176 13.70 29.16 -7.11
C ALA A 176 12.40 29.99 -7.01
N GLU A 177 11.81 30.05 -5.81
CA GLU A 177 10.56 30.76 -5.48
C GLU A 177 9.24 30.10 -5.95
N ARG A 178 9.27 28.86 -6.44
CA ARG A 178 8.09 28.10 -6.85
C ARG A 178 7.93 26.82 -6.05
N VAL A 179 6.70 26.56 -5.60
CA VAL A 179 6.27 25.23 -5.17
C VAL A 179 5.64 24.51 -6.36
N GLY A 180 6.39 23.55 -6.92
CA GLY A 180 6.02 22.80 -8.12
C GLY A 180 5.30 21.49 -7.78
N LEU A 181 4.46 21.02 -8.70
CA LEU A 181 3.87 19.69 -8.64
C LEU A 181 4.68 18.69 -9.45
N GLU A 182 5.01 17.58 -8.81
CA GLU A 182 5.83 16.54 -9.40
C GLU A 182 4.97 15.42 -9.97
N SER A 183 5.43 14.83 -11.07
CA SER A 183 4.75 13.68 -11.67
C SER A 183 5.14 12.39 -10.92
N LEU A 184 4.14 11.57 -10.64
CA LEU A 184 4.29 10.29 -9.98
C LEU A 184 4.53 9.20 -11.04
N PRO A 185 5.69 8.53 -11.04
CA PRO A 185 5.92 7.41 -11.93
C PRO A 185 5.14 6.14 -11.49
N PRO A 186 4.95 5.16 -12.40
CA PRO A 186 5.36 5.19 -13.80
C PRO A 186 4.38 5.96 -14.72
N ASP A 187 3.15 6.19 -14.26
CA ASP A 187 2.03 6.63 -15.12
C ASP A 187 2.07 8.13 -15.45
N GLY A 188 2.91 8.91 -14.76
CA GLY A 188 3.01 10.35 -14.92
C GLY A 188 1.86 11.13 -14.28
N ALA A 189 0.98 10.46 -13.55
CA ALA A 189 -0.12 11.07 -12.79
C ALA A 189 0.43 12.09 -11.79
N ARG A 190 -0.24 13.23 -11.64
CA ARG A 190 0.19 14.26 -10.65
C ARG A 190 -0.49 14.08 -9.31
N VAL A 191 -1.68 13.50 -9.31
CA VAL A 191 -2.45 13.16 -8.12
C VAL A 191 -2.64 11.65 -8.07
N ILE A 192 -2.42 11.05 -6.91
CA ILE A 192 -2.76 9.65 -6.62
C ILE A 192 -3.85 9.61 -5.56
N ALA A 193 -4.89 8.80 -5.75
CA ALA A 193 -5.86 8.58 -4.69
C ALA A 193 -5.18 7.88 -3.51
N ILE A 194 -5.46 8.32 -2.29
CA ILE A 194 -4.84 7.73 -1.10
C ILE A 194 -5.19 6.23 -0.96
N PRO A 195 -6.44 5.78 -1.22
CA PRO A 195 -6.74 4.34 -1.28
C PRO A 195 -5.87 3.58 -2.28
N SER A 196 -5.65 4.12 -3.50
CA SER A 196 -4.76 3.52 -4.51
C SER A 196 -3.32 3.38 -4.01
N LEU A 197 -2.81 4.39 -3.29
CA LEU A 197 -1.47 4.37 -2.72
C LEU A 197 -1.33 3.26 -1.67
N LEU A 198 -2.30 3.14 -0.77
CA LEU A 198 -2.29 2.11 0.27
C LEU A 198 -2.37 0.70 -0.35
N TRP A 199 -3.19 0.51 -1.38
CA TRP A 199 -3.19 -0.73 -2.16
C TRP A 199 -1.85 -0.99 -2.85
N SER A 200 -1.18 0.04 -3.38
CA SER A 200 0.15 -0.10 -3.98
C SER A 200 1.20 -0.59 -2.97
N VAL A 201 1.09 -0.20 -1.70
CA VAL A 201 1.97 -0.70 -0.62
C VAL A 201 1.71 -2.19 -0.35
N LEU A 202 0.44 -2.60 -0.29
CA LEU A 202 0.06 -4.00 -0.09
C LEU A 202 0.46 -4.88 -1.29
N GLU A 203 0.26 -4.39 -2.51
CA GLU A 203 0.71 -5.05 -3.74
C GLU A 203 2.23 -5.24 -3.74
N PHE A 204 2.99 -4.19 -3.39
CA PHE A 204 4.43 -4.31 -3.28
C PHE A 204 4.84 -5.43 -2.31
N LEU A 205 4.19 -5.53 -1.14
CA LEU A 205 4.49 -6.57 -0.16
C LEU A 205 4.23 -7.98 -0.70
N VAL A 206 3.09 -8.19 -1.37
CA VAL A 206 2.73 -9.49 -1.96
C VAL A 206 3.72 -9.88 -3.05
N LEU A 207 3.97 -8.98 -4.00
CA LEU A 207 4.87 -9.26 -5.12
C LEU A 207 6.33 -9.42 -4.66
N ALA A 208 6.74 -8.70 -3.61
CA ALA A 208 8.06 -8.88 -3.00
C ALA A 208 8.18 -10.25 -2.29
N SER A 209 7.10 -10.75 -1.69
CA SER A 209 7.02 -12.11 -1.16
C SER A 209 7.15 -13.16 -2.26
N GLU A 210 6.47 -12.98 -3.39
CA GLU A 210 6.60 -13.86 -4.56
C GLU A 210 8.04 -13.85 -5.11
N ALA A 211 8.66 -12.67 -5.23
CA ALA A 211 10.04 -12.53 -5.70
C ALA A 211 11.05 -13.21 -4.76
N LEU A 212 10.89 -13.06 -3.44
CA LEU A 212 11.73 -13.76 -2.47
C LEU A 212 11.52 -15.28 -2.55
N THR A 213 10.28 -15.73 -2.72
CA THR A 213 9.97 -17.16 -2.85
C THR A 213 10.65 -17.76 -4.08
N ALA A 214 10.53 -17.12 -5.24
CA ALA A 214 11.18 -17.57 -6.47
C ALA A 214 12.70 -17.57 -6.37
N TYR A 215 13.27 -16.67 -5.58
CA TYR A 215 14.71 -16.65 -5.28
C TYR A 215 15.15 -17.83 -4.37
N LEU A 216 14.36 -18.12 -3.34
CA LEU A 216 14.67 -19.18 -2.37
C LEU A 216 14.44 -20.59 -2.96
N ASP A 217 13.34 -20.77 -3.70
CA ASP A 217 12.96 -22.03 -4.35
C ASP A 217 12.72 -21.81 -5.87
N PRO A 218 13.80 -21.75 -6.68
CA PRO A 218 13.70 -21.55 -8.13
C PRO A 218 12.97 -22.67 -8.86
N THR A 219 12.92 -23.88 -8.27
CA THR A 219 12.27 -25.05 -8.84
C THR A 219 10.78 -25.14 -8.49
N GLY A 220 10.33 -24.41 -7.48
CA GLY A 220 8.97 -24.48 -6.94
C GLY A 220 8.65 -25.79 -6.20
N ALA A 221 9.65 -26.63 -5.94
CA ALA A 221 9.48 -27.95 -5.34
C ALA A 221 9.11 -27.88 -3.86
N GLU A 222 9.71 -26.94 -3.12
CA GLU A 222 9.39 -26.71 -1.72
C GLU A 222 8.04 -26.02 -1.59
N LYS A 223 7.79 -24.96 -2.37
CA LYS A 223 6.51 -24.21 -2.32
C LYS A 223 5.28 -25.11 -2.51
N ALA A 224 5.35 -26.10 -3.40
CA ALA A 224 4.24 -27.01 -3.69
C ALA A 224 3.85 -27.90 -2.50
N ALA A 225 4.79 -28.17 -1.58
CA ALA A 225 4.61 -29.05 -0.43
C ALA A 225 4.07 -28.34 0.82
N MET A 226 3.79 -27.04 0.73
CA MET A 226 3.68 -26.19 1.91
C MET A 226 2.27 -25.69 2.20
N ALA A 227 1.88 -25.78 3.47
CA ALA A 227 0.69 -25.10 3.97
C ALA A 227 0.94 -23.58 4.08
N PRO A 228 -0.01 -22.74 3.62
CA PRO A 228 0.06 -21.31 3.84
C PRO A 228 0.05 -20.96 5.33
N VAL A 229 0.86 -19.98 5.71
CA VAL A 229 0.93 -19.47 7.09
C VAL A 229 0.04 -18.23 7.26
N ALA A 230 -0.68 -18.15 8.36
CA ALA A 230 -1.46 -16.97 8.75
C ALA A 230 -0.54 -15.78 9.05
N VAL A 231 -0.88 -14.60 8.52
CA VAL A 231 -0.11 -13.37 8.73
C VAL A 231 -1.03 -12.26 9.21
N ALA A 232 -1.31 -12.25 10.52
CA ALA A 232 -2.28 -11.34 11.14
C ALA A 232 -2.05 -9.84 10.83
N PRO A 233 -0.80 -9.30 10.84
CA PRO A 233 -0.60 -7.89 10.51
C PRO A 233 -0.96 -7.54 9.07
N LEU A 234 -0.74 -8.46 8.12
CA LEU A 234 -1.15 -8.28 6.74
C LEU A 234 -2.67 -8.28 6.63
N ALA A 235 -3.33 -9.28 7.22
CA ALA A 235 -4.80 -9.38 7.21
C ALA A 235 -5.45 -8.11 7.78
N ALA A 236 -4.95 -7.59 8.91
CA ALA A 236 -5.43 -6.34 9.50
C ALA A 236 -5.27 -5.14 8.55
N ALA A 237 -4.15 -5.06 7.81
CA ALA A 237 -3.94 -4.00 6.83
C ALA A 237 -4.87 -4.11 5.63
N ILE A 238 -5.08 -5.31 5.07
CA ILE A 238 -6.06 -5.53 4.00
C ILE A 238 -7.47 -5.14 4.45
N VAL A 239 -7.89 -5.57 5.65
CA VAL A 239 -9.19 -5.19 6.20
C VAL A 239 -9.32 -3.67 6.29
N ALA A 240 -8.31 -3.01 6.85
CA ALA A 240 -8.31 -1.55 7.00
C ALA A 240 -8.40 -0.82 5.64
N VAL A 241 -7.71 -1.30 4.61
CA VAL A 241 -7.75 -0.68 3.27
C VAL A 241 -9.03 -1.04 2.52
N ALA A 242 -9.56 -2.26 2.65
CA ALA A 242 -10.81 -2.70 2.00
C ALA A 242 -12.07 -1.97 2.51
N ARG A 243 -12.01 -1.44 3.74
CA ARG A 243 -13.01 -0.56 4.33
C ARG A 243 -13.09 0.81 3.66
N LEU A 244 -12.06 1.22 2.91
CA LEU A 244 -12.03 2.52 2.25
C LEU A 244 -12.79 2.50 0.91
N PRO A 245 -13.29 3.65 0.46
CA PRO A 245 -13.85 3.79 -0.88
C PRO A 245 -12.80 3.50 -1.96
N LEU A 246 -13.20 2.79 -3.01
CA LEU A 246 -12.29 2.38 -4.07
C LEU A 246 -12.41 3.30 -5.31
N TYR A 247 -11.42 4.14 -5.54
CA TYR A 247 -11.37 5.05 -6.69
C TYR A 247 -9.92 5.37 -7.07
N ALA A 248 -9.75 5.89 -8.28
CA ALA A 248 -8.49 6.45 -8.78
C ALA A 248 -8.77 7.80 -9.44
N PHE A 249 -7.77 8.68 -9.49
CA PHE A 249 -7.86 9.92 -10.26
C PHE A 249 -7.32 9.69 -11.68
N GLU A 250 -6.02 9.89 -11.85
CA GLU A 250 -5.31 9.75 -13.13
C GLU A 250 -4.36 8.54 -13.13
N GLU A 251 -4.15 7.91 -11.97
CA GLU A 251 -3.27 6.77 -11.82
C GLU A 251 -3.91 5.45 -12.25
N GLU A 252 -3.07 4.50 -12.67
CA GLU A 252 -3.46 3.10 -12.78
C GLU A 252 -3.63 2.49 -11.38
N HIS A 253 -4.85 2.04 -11.07
CA HIS A 253 -5.15 1.40 -9.77
C HIS A 253 -4.56 -0.01 -9.70
N THR A 254 -4.02 -0.38 -8.54
CA THR A 254 -3.38 -1.68 -8.27
C THR A 254 -4.22 -2.91 -8.67
N HIS A 255 -5.55 -2.83 -8.58
CA HIS A 255 -6.46 -3.93 -8.97
C HIS A 255 -6.38 -4.30 -10.47
N GLN A 256 -5.74 -3.45 -11.29
CA GLN A 256 -5.43 -3.79 -12.67
C GLN A 256 -4.32 -4.85 -12.78
N ARG A 257 -3.44 -4.96 -11.78
CA ARG A 257 -2.28 -5.86 -11.76
C ARG A 257 -2.41 -7.01 -10.75
N LEU A 258 -2.98 -6.73 -9.59
CA LEU A 258 -3.19 -7.69 -8.51
C LEU A 258 -4.68 -7.99 -8.32
N ARG A 259 -5.06 -9.26 -8.29
CA ARG A 259 -6.38 -9.69 -7.82
C ARG A 259 -6.29 -9.99 -6.34
N VAL A 260 -7.06 -9.29 -5.51
CA VAL A 260 -7.17 -9.58 -4.07
C VAL A 260 -8.46 -10.34 -3.84
N LEU A 261 -8.36 -11.58 -3.37
CA LEU A 261 -9.48 -12.41 -2.98
C LEU A 261 -9.55 -12.42 -1.45
N ILE A 262 -10.61 -11.81 -0.90
CA ILE A 262 -10.88 -11.81 0.53
C ILE A 262 -11.92 -12.90 0.79
N VAL A 263 -11.50 -13.96 1.48
CA VAL A 263 -12.38 -15.07 1.85
C VAL A 263 -12.96 -14.77 3.23
N VAL A 264 -14.29 -14.88 3.32
CA VAL A 264 -15.08 -14.58 4.51
C VAL A 264 -16.09 -15.70 4.67
N ALA A 265 -15.85 -16.64 5.58
CA ALA A 265 -16.77 -17.75 5.85
C ALA A 265 -17.67 -17.48 7.06
N SER A 266 -17.25 -16.64 8.02
CA SER A 266 -18.06 -16.28 9.19
C SER A 266 -18.60 -14.85 9.16
N GLU A 267 -19.73 -14.62 9.85
CA GLU A 267 -20.27 -13.27 10.06
C GLU A 267 -19.29 -12.38 10.86
N ALA A 268 -18.54 -12.98 11.80
CA ALA A 268 -17.53 -12.26 12.56
C ALA A 268 -16.40 -11.74 11.65
N ALA A 269 -15.99 -12.51 10.63
CA ALA A 269 -15.04 -12.06 9.62
C ALA A 269 -15.64 -10.98 8.72
N ASN A 270 -16.93 -11.09 8.37
CA ASN A 270 -17.64 -10.08 7.58
C ASN A 270 -17.74 -8.73 8.30
N GLU A 271 -18.00 -8.75 9.61
CA GLU A 271 -18.11 -7.55 10.45
C GLU A 271 -16.82 -6.70 10.42
N LYS A 272 -15.65 -7.35 10.30
CA LYS A 272 -14.35 -6.65 10.21
C LYS A 272 -14.30 -5.66 9.03
N LEU A 273 -15.01 -5.97 7.94
CA LEU A 273 -15.01 -5.20 6.69
C LEU A 273 -16.02 -4.04 6.67
N ARG A 274 -16.89 -3.92 7.68
CA ARG A 274 -17.90 -2.86 7.72
C ARG A 274 -17.27 -1.50 8.02
N SER A 275 -17.57 -0.51 7.19
CA SER A 275 -17.13 0.89 7.39
C SER A 275 -18.23 1.95 7.23
N ASP A 276 -19.42 1.55 6.75
CA ASP A 276 -20.52 2.45 6.36
C ASP A 276 -20.12 3.58 5.40
N LEU A 277 -18.93 3.47 4.77
CA LEU A 277 -18.47 4.42 3.77
C LEU A 277 -18.98 3.99 2.39
N TYR A 278 -19.61 4.92 1.68
CA TYR A 278 -20.01 4.68 0.30
C TYR A 278 -18.78 4.47 -0.60
N GLY A 279 -18.84 3.42 -1.42
CA GLY A 279 -17.73 2.94 -2.24
C GLY A 279 -16.82 1.90 -1.60
N SER A 280 -17.05 1.57 -0.32
CA SER A 280 -16.35 0.47 0.37
C SER A 280 -16.85 -0.90 -0.09
N ILE A 281 -16.19 -1.96 0.39
CA ILE A 281 -16.63 -3.34 0.12
C ILE A 281 -18.03 -3.64 0.69
N SER A 282 -18.38 -3.06 1.84
CA SER A 282 -19.70 -3.24 2.49
C SER A 282 -20.80 -2.38 1.87
N GLN A 283 -20.44 -1.27 1.22
CA GLN A 283 -21.40 -0.33 0.62
C GLN A 283 -20.87 0.13 -0.74
N LYS A 284 -20.99 -0.73 -1.75
CA LYS A 284 -20.42 -0.54 -3.09
C LYS A 284 -21.01 0.68 -3.80
N TRP A 285 -20.25 1.28 -4.71
CA TRP A 285 -20.76 2.31 -5.62
C TRP A 285 -21.95 1.81 -6.43
N ASP A 286 -22.99 2.64 -6.55
CA ASP A 286 -24.04 2.43 -7.53
C ASP A 286 -23.45 2.59 -8.95
N ARG A 287 -23.67 1.57 -9.79
CA ARG A 287 -23.20 1.52 -11.18
C ARG A 287 -24.04 2.39 -12.12
N GLN A 288 -25.24 2.79 -11.71
CA GLN A 288 -26.18 3.55 -12.53
C GLN A 288 -26.26 5.03 -12.14
N ALA A 289 -25.74 5.39 -10.97
CA ALA A 289 -25.75 6.77 -10.50
C ALA A 289 -24.83 7.66 -11.34
N SER A 290 -25.32 8.86 -11.67
CA SER A 290 -24.49 9.92 -12.26
C SER A 290 -23.70 10.65 -11.18
N GLY A 291 -22.43 10.92 -11.47
CA GLY A 291 -21.54 11.66 -10.58
C GLY A 291 -21.36 13.12 -11.01
N ALA A 292 -21.19 14.02 -10.04
CA ALA A 292 -20.82 15.41 -10.27
C ALA A 292 -19.69 15.83 -9.31
N ALA A 293 -18.69 16.52 -9.85
CA ALA A 293 -17.63 17.13 -9.05
C ALA A 293 -18.18 18.38 -8.33
N GLY A 294 -17.90 18.47 -7.04
CA GLY A 294 -18.21 19.62 -6.18
C GLY A 294 -16.97 20.45 -5.85
N GLY A 295 -16.91 20.97 -4.62
CA GLY A 295 -15.81 21.79 -4.14
C GLY A 295 -14.44 21.11 -4.27
N PHE A 296 -13.39 21.91 -4.41
CA PHE A 296 -12.01 21.43 -4.51
C PHE A 296 -11.15 22.14 -3.46
N ARG A 297 -10.31 21.38 -2.75
CA ARG A 297 -9.32 21.94 -1.83
C ARG A 297 -7.95 21.31 -2.05
N PHE A 298 -6.97 22.18 -2.24
CA PHE A 298 -5.57 21.84 -2.21
C PHE A 298 -4.90 22.74 -1.17
N ALA A 299 -4.21 22.13 -0.22
CA ALA A 299 -3.47 22.85 0.81
C ALA A 299 -2.00 22.44 0.76
N VAL A 300 -1.12 23.43 0.70
CA VAL A 300 0.33 23.23 0.69
C VAL A 300 0.96 24.17 1.71
N GLN A 301 1.93 23.66 2.46
CA GLN A 301 2.66 24.46 3.43
C GLN A 301 3.75 25.26 2.69
N GLY A 302 3.62 26.59 2.73
CA GLY A 302 4.64 27.50 2.22
C GLY A 302 5.95 27.43 3.02
N ASP A 303 7.05 27.80 2.39
CA ASP A 303 8.38 27.94 2.98
C ASP A 303 8.71 29.39 3.41
N GLY A 304 7.74 30.30 3.28
CA GLY A 304 7.89 31.73 3.57
C GLY A 304 8.64 32.54 2.51
N VAL A 305 9.11 31.90 1.43
CA VAL A 305 9.88 32.54 0.34
C VAL A 305 9.19 32.37 -1.01
N SER A 306 8.53 31.23 -1.23
CA SER A 306 7.86 30.88 -2.47
C SER A 306 6.71 31.84 -2.79
N ARG A 307 6.70 32.31 -4.03
CA ARG A 307 5.71 33.29 -4.56
C ARG A 307 4.74 32.67 -5.53
N THR A 308 5.06 31.50 -6.09
CA THR A 308 4.24 30.83 -7.10
C THR A 308 3.96 29.39 -6.71
N PHE A 309 2.75 28.93 -7.00
CA PHE A 309 2.25 27.61 -6.61
C PHE A 309 1.58 26.95 -7.80
N ASP A 310 2.01 25.74 -8.10
CA ASP A 310 1.30 24.89 -9.06
C ASP A 310 0.06 24.29 -8.40
N PHE A 311 -1.05 24.29 -9.13
CA PHE A 311 -2.31 23.70 -8.69
C PHE A 311 -2.58 22.39 -9.44
N PRO A 312 -2.97 21.31 -8.72
CA PRO A 312 -3.30 20.07 -9.39
C PRO A 312 -4.62 20.22 -10.12
N THR A 313 -4.72 19.64 -11.31
CA THR A 313 -5.97 19.56 -12.07
C THR A 313 -6.42 18.12 -12.08
N LEU A 314 -7.58 17.84 -11.49
CA LEU A 314 -8.21 16.53 -11.54
C LEU A 314 -9.03 16.43 -12.82
N LYS A 315 -8.54 15.68 -13.80
CA LYS A 315 -9.25 15.53 -15.09
C LYS A 315 -10.35 14.49 -15.01
N ASN A 316 -10.05 13.36 -14.38
CA ASN A 316 -10.93 12.19 -14.32
C ASN A 316 -10.96 11.64 -12.89
N VAL A 317 -12.10 11.03 -12.55
CA VAL A 317 -12.26 10.17 -11.38
C VAL A 317 -12.81 8.85 -11.89
N SER A 318 -12.09 7.77 -11.61
CA SER A 318 -12.51 6.41 -11.92
C SER A 318 -13.02 5.74 -10.65
N LEU A 319 -14.31 5.47 -10.58
CA LEU A 319 -14.90 4.67 -9.49
C LEU A 319 -14.68 3.19 -9.80
N LEU A 320 -14.10 2.47 -8.84
CA LEU A 320 -13.72 1.07 -9.01
C LEU A 320 -14.65 0.20 -8.18
N HIS A 321 -15.06 -0.93 -8.72
CA HIS A 321 -16.04 -1.79 -8.06
C HIS A 321 -15.37 -3.04 -7.47
N TRP A 322 -15.83 -3.41 -6.28
CA TRP A 322 -15.62 -4.73 -5.73
C TRP A 322 -16.52 -5.73 -6.47
N ASP A 323 -15.92 -6.74 -7.09
CA ASP A 323 -16.63 -7.85 -7.71
C ASP A 323 -16.72 -9.04 -6.76
#